data_AF-A0A0E9LUT7-F1
#
_entry.id   AF-A0A0E9LUT7-F1
#
_cell.length_a   1.000
_cell.length_b   1.000
_cell.length_c   1.000
_cell.angle_alpha   90.00
_cell.angle_beta   90.00
_cell.angle_gamma   90.00
#
_symmetry.space_group_name_H-M   'P 1'
#
loop_
_entity.id
_entity.type
_entity.pdbx_description
1 polymer ?
#
loop_
_entity_poly.entity_id
_entity_poly.type
_entity_poly.pdbx_seq_one_letter_code
_entity_poly.pdbx_strand_id
1 'polypeptide(L)'
;MMKYATPYRNDLAGFQQANDRAGFEALMKQIEQEAAPEMEAVEDFVIPEDHRQVYTTVGGVPHLDGDYTVFGEVVKGMEVIDSIAALEVNNMDRPLEDVVLKMKVVKK
;
A
#
# COMPACT_ATOMS: atom_id res chain seq x y z
N MET A 1 0.66 -11.61 8.88
CA MET A 1 -0.61 -12.33 9.19
C MET A 1 -1.06 -13.35 8.13
N MET A 2 -1.10 -13.04 6.82
CA MET A 2 -1.63 -14.02 5.82
C MET A 2 -0.90 -15.36 5.82
N LYS A 3 0.44 -15.40 5.99
CA LYS A 3 1.23 -16.64 6.13
C LYS A 3 0.65 -17.62 7.16
N TYR A 4 0.20 -17.11 8.31
CA TYR A 4 -0.30 -17.91 9.44
C TYR A 4 -1.79 -18.21 9.35
N ALA A 5 -2.57 -17.35 8.70
CA ALA A 5 -4.00 -17.55 8.50
C ALA A 5 -4.33 -18.44 7.29
N THR A 6 -3.42 -18.56 6.32
CA THR A 6 -3.65 -19.30 5.07
C THR A 6 -3.98 -20.79 5.28
N PRO A 7 -3.30 -21.53 6.17
CA PRO A 7 -3.62 -22.93 6.45
C PRO A 7 -5.02 -23.14 7.04
N TYR A 8 -5.54 -22.15 7.78
CA TYR A 8 -6.80 -22.22 8.52
C TYR A 8 -7.97 -21.55 7.78
N ARG A 9 -7.79 -21.16 6.51
CA ARG A 9 -8.77 -20.38 5.75
C ARG A 9 -10.15 -21.04 5.68
N ASN A 10 -10.21 -22.36 5.51
CA ASN A 10 -11.47 -23.10 5.41
C ASN A 10 -12.17 -23.19 6.76
N ASP A 11 -11.42 -23.37 7.84
CA ASP A 11 -11.96 -23.46 9.21
C ASP A 11 -12.48 -22.10 9.67
N LEU A 12 -11.73 -21.02 9.40
CA LEU A 12 -12.16 -19.64 9.66
C LEU A 12 -13.46 -19.30 8.91
N ALA A 13 -13.56 -19.70 7.64
CA ALA A 13 -14.78 -19.52 6.86
C ALA A 13 -15.95 -20.36 7.41
N GLY A 14 -15.68 -21.58 7.88
CA GLY A 14 -16.66 -22.46 8.51
C GLY A 14 -17.23 -21.87 9.80
N PHE A 15 -16.38 -21.37 10.70
CA PHE A 15 -16.83 -20.72 11.95
C PHE A 15 -17.62 -19.43 11.69
N GLN A 16 -17.22 -18.63 10.69
CA GLN A 16 -17.96 -17.44 10.27
C GLN A 16 -19.35 -17.81 9.71
N GLN A 17 -19.46 -18.87 8.92
CA GLN A 17 -20.73 -19.35 8.37
C GLN A 17 -21.65 -19.96 9.44
N ALA A 18 -21.08 -20.68 10.41
CA ALA A 18 -21.81 -21.28 11.53
C ALA A 18 -22.20 -20.26 12.63
N ASN A 19 -21.76 -19.00 12.50
CA ASN A 19 -21.88 -17.96 13.54
C ASN A 19 -21.31 -18.39 14.90
N ASP A 20 -20.31 -19.29 14.87
CA ASP A 20 -19.63 -19.78 16.07
C ASP A 20 -18.50 -18.84 16.43
N ARG A 21 -18.85 -17.86 17.26
CA ARG A 21 -17.92 -16.84 17.73
C ARG A 21 -16.81 -17.41 18.62
N ALA A 22 -17.12 -18.45 19.40
CA ALA A 22 -16.17 -19.03 20.35
C ALA A 22 -15.09 -19.84 19.63
N GLY A 23 -15.48 -20.65 18.64
CA GLY A 23 -14.54 -21.38 17.78
C GLY A 23 -13.67 -20.44 16.95
N PHE A 24 -14.26 -19.37 16.40
CA PHE A 24 -13.52 -18.34 15.67
C PHE A 24 -12.50 -17.62 16.55
N GLU A 25 -12.89 -17.17 17.75
CA GLU A 25 -11.99 -16.49 18.70
C GLU A 25 -10.83 -17.39 19.14
N ALA A 26 -11.11 -18.68 19.42
CA ALA A 26 -10.08 -19.64 19.82
C ALA A 26 -9.03 -19.87 18.72
N LEU A 27 -9.48 -20.03 17.48
CA LEU A 27 -8.61 -20.22 16.32
C LEU A 27 -7.79 -18.96 16.01
N MET A 28 -8.41 -17.78 16.08
CA MET A 28 -7.70 -16.51 15.91
C MET A 28 -6.61 -16.31 16.97
N LYS A 29 -6.90 -16.64 18.23
CA LYS A 29 -5.91 -16.59 19.32
C LYS A 29 -4.74 -17.55 19.08
N GLN A 30 -5.00 -18.74 18.55
CA GLN A 30 -3.95 -19.68 18.18
C GLN A 30 -3.06 -19.12 17.05
N ILE A 31 -3.67 -18.61 15.98
CA ILE A 31 -2.94 -17.99 14.86
C ILE A 31 -2.08 -16.81 15.34
N GLU A 32 -2.61 -16.02 16.27
CA GLU A 32 -1.88 -14.92 16.90
C GLU A 32 -0.68 -15.41 17.71
N GLN A 33 -0.83 -16.47 18.52
CA GLN A 33 0.27 -17.07 19.28
C GLN A 33 1.38 -17.64 18.39
N GLU A 34 1.02 -18.24 17.25
CA GLU A 34 1.98 -18.76 16.28
C GLU A 34 2.69 -17.63 15.50
N ALA A 35 1.98 -16.52 15.27
CA ALA A 35 2.52 -15.34 14.59
C ALA A 35 3.34 -14.42 15.52
N ALA A 36 3.06 -14.42 16.82
CA ALA A 36 3.68 -13.57 17.83
C ALA A 36 5.21 -13.53 17.77
N PRO A 37 5.95 -14.66 17.76
CA PRO A 37 7.41 -14.62 17.78
C PRO A 37 8.02 -14.01 16.51
N GLU A 38 7.42 -14.20 15.33
CA GLU A 38 7.89 -13.53 14.12
C GLU A 38 7.51 -12.04 14.14
N MET A 39 6.28 -11.70 14.55
CA MET A 39 5.83 -10.30 14.63
C MET A 39 6.62 -9.48 15.65
N GLU A 40 6.98 -10.06 16.79
CA GLU A 40 7.84 -9.43 17.81
C GLU A 40 9.31 -9.33 17.35
N ALA A 41 9.75 -10.22 16.45
CA ALA A 41 11.07 -10.18 15.86
C ALA A 41 11.18 -9.21 14.67
N VAL A 42 10.06 -8.70 14.14
CA VAL A 42 10.07 -7.61 13.17
C VAL A 42 10.32 -6.32 13.93
N GLU A 43 11.53 -5.77 13.78
CA GLU A 43 11.79 -4.40 14.20
C GLU A 43 10.95 -3.43 13.38
N ASP A 44 10.41 -2.40 14.03
CA ASP A 44 9.74 -1.31 13.34
C ASP A 44 10.69 -0.71 12.30
N PHE A 45 10.22 -0.62 11.05
CA PHE A 45 10.99 0.06 10.03
C PHE A 45 11.06 1.55 10.34
N VAL A 46 12.25 2.03 10.72
CA VAL A 46 12.51 3.44 10.95
C VAL A 46 13.07 4.05 9.67
N ILE A 47 12.32 4.97 9.06
CA ILE A 47 12.78 5.74 7.89
C ILE A 47 14.08 6.47 8.25
N PRO A 48 15.20 6.33 7.52
CA PRO A 48 16.45 7.04 7.80
C PRO A 48 16.29 8.56 7.94
N GLU A 49 17.14 9.21 8.73
CA GLU A 49 17.01 10.64 9.05
C GLU A 49 17.11 11.56 7.82
N ASP A 50 18.05 11.26 6.92
CA ASP A 50 18.21 11.95 5.64
C ASP A 50 16.96 11.83 4.76
N HIS A 51 16.34 10.64 4.72
CA HIS A 51 15.09 10.43 4.00
C HIS A 51 13.92 11.19 4.63
N ARG A 52 13.81 11.18 5.98
CA ARG A 52 12.79 11.94 6.71
C ARG A 52 12.87 13.43 6.39
N GLN A 53 14.08 13.99 6.35
CA GLN A 53 14.27 15.40 6.01
C GLN A 53 13.72 15.70 4.62
N VAL A 54 14.09 14.90 3.60
CA VAL A 54 13.57 15.07 2.23
C VAL A 54 12.04 14.99 2.21
N TYR A 55 11.43 14.00 2.86
CA TYR A 55 9.97 13.85 2.90
C TYR A 55 9.26 15.04 3.56
N THR A 56 9.86 15.64 4.58
CA THR A 56 9.27 16.80 5.29
C THR A 56 9.47 18.13 4.57
N THR A 57 10.53 18.28 3.75
CA THR A 57 10.86 19.56 3.12
C THR A 57 10.49 19.63 1.64
N VAL A 58 10.74 18.55 0.89
CA VAL A 58 10.46 18.47 -0.56
C VAL A 58 9.10 17.81 -0.80
N GLY A 59 8.70 16.90 0.09
CA GLY A 59 7.48 16.11 -0.02
C GLY A 59 7.77 14.66 -0.44
N GLY A 60 6.71 13.90 -0.71
CA GLY A 60 6.80 12.49 -1.10
C GLY A 60 5.79 11.63 -0.35
N VAL A 61 5.83 10.32 -0.61
CA VAL A 61 4.82 9.37 -0.13
C VAL A 61 5.52 8.16 0.50
N PRO A 62 6.09 8.30 1.73
CA PRO A 62 6.97 7.29 2.34
C PRO A 62 6.29 5.94 2.57
N HIS A 63 4.96 5.91 2.68
CA HIS A 63 4.21 4.66 2.86
C HIS A 63 4.16 3.78 1.60
N LEU A 64 4.65 4.26 0.46
CA LEU A 64 4.76 3.47 -0.77
C LEU A 64 6.16 2.84 -0.94
N ASP A 65 7.12 3.19 -0.08
CA ASP A 65 8.48 2.66 -0.11
C ASP A 65 8.47 1.15 0.16
N GLY A 66 9.13 0.38 -0.69
CA GLY A 66 9.20 -1.10 -0.59
C GLY A 66 8.04 -1.82 -1.27
N ASP A 67 6.88 -1.18 -1.41
CA ASP A 67 5.71 -1.74 -2.11
C ASP A 67 5.73 -1.45 -3.62
N TYR A 68 6.39 -0.36 -4.05
CA TYR A 68 6.44 0.08 -5.44
C TYR A 68 7.87 0.29 -5.95
N THR A 69 8.16 -0.22 -7.16
CA THR A 69 9.45 -0.03 -7.82
C THR A 69 9.47 1.26 -8.64
N VAL A 70 10.36 2.18 -8.29
CA VAL A 70 10.62 3.40 -9.07
C VAL A 70 11.42 3.04 -10.33
N PHE A 71 10.86 3.28 -11.53
CA PHE A 71 11.50 2.95 -12.81
C PHE A 71 12.00 4.17 -13.60
N GLY A 72 11.71 5.39 -13.15
CA GLY A 72 12.11 6.61 -13.82
C GLY A 72 11.58 7.86 -13.11
N GLU A 73 12.01 9.02 -13.60
CA GLU A 73 11.61 10.33 -13.10
C GLU A 73 11.27 11.27 -14.26
N VAL A 74 10.54 12.34 -13.94
CA VAL A 74 10.18 13.38 -14.90
C VAL A 74 11.32 14.38 -14.99
N VAL A 75 11.98 14.41 -16.14
CA VAL A 75 13.13 15.31 -16.36
C VAL A 75 12.73 16.75 -16.71
N LYS A 76 11.53 16.95 -17.28
CA LYS A 76 10.96 18.25 -17.70
C LYS A 76 9.45 18.18 -17.74
N GLY A 77 8.77 19.31 -17.51
CA GLY A 77 7.31 19.42 -17.61
C GLY A 77 6.58 19.10 -16.31
N MET A 78 7.19 19.34 -15.15
CA MET A 78 6.51 19.15 -13.85
C MET A 78 5.28 20.05 -13.73
N GLU A 79 5.35 21.26 -14.28
CA GLU A 79 4.24 22.21 -14.32
C GLU A 79 3.01 21.68 -15.09
N VAL A 80 3.22 20.81 -16.08
CA VAL A 80 2.13 20.16 -16.82
C VAL A 80 1.43 19.14 -15.92
N ILE A 81 2.20 18.39 -15.12
CA ILE A 81 1.65 17.42 -14.16
C ILE A 81 0.81 18.15 -13.11
N ASP A 82 1.34 19.24 -12.55
CA ASP A 82 0.61 20.07 -11.58
C ASP A 82 -0.70 20.61 -12.17
N SER A 83 -0.67 21.06 -13.43
CA SER A 83 -1.87 21.54 -14.11
C SER A 83 -2.94 20.47 -14.31
N ILE A 84 -2.54 19.21 -14.55
CA ILE A 84 -3.45 18.07 -14.68
C ILE A 84 -4.00 17.68 -13.31
N ALA A 85 -3.17 17.68 -12.26
CA ALA A 85 -3.58 17.34 -10.90
C ALA A 85 -4.61 18.33 -10.31
N ALA A 86 -4.61 19.58 -10.79
CA ALA A 86 -5.53 20.62 -10.37
C ALA A 86 -6.90 20.60 -11.09
N LEU A 87 -7.13 19.67 -12.03
CA LEU A 87 -8.39 19.58 -12.76
C LEU A 87 -9.55 19.21 -11.85
N GLU A 88 -10.74 19.69 -12.18
CA GLU A 88 -11.96 19.28 -11.49
C GLU A 88 -12.24 17.79 -11.71
N VAL A 89 -12.57 17.09 -10.63
CA VAL A 89 -12.84 15.65 -10.63
C VAL A 89 -14.25 15.36 -10.12
N ASN A 90 -14.76 14.18 -10.47
CA ASN A 90 -15.98 13.65 -9.88
C ASN A 90 -15.70 12.96 -8.52
N ASN A 91 -16.74 12.40 -7.91
CA ASN A 91 -16.66 11.72 -6.60
C ASN A 91 -15.81 10.42 -6.58
N MET A 92 -15.24 10.01 -7.71
CA MET A 92 -14.35 8.86 -7.84
C MET A 92 -12.95 9.30 -8.34
N ASP A 93 -12.59 10.57 -8.13
CA ASP A 93 -11.31 11.18 -8.50
C ASP A 93 -10.99 11.12 -10.01
N ARG A 94 -11.99 10.96 -10.87
CA ARG A 94 -11.83 11.03 -12.32
C ARG A 94 -12.03 12.47 -12.81
N PRO A 95 -11.12 13.04 -13.63
CA PRO A 95 -11.32 14.33 -14.29
C PRO A 95 -12.65 14.42 -15.03
N LEU A 96 -13.31 15.58 -14.96
CA LEU A 96 -14.57 15.83 -15.66
C LEU A 96 -14.38 15.88 -17.19
N GLU A 97 -13.21 16.35 -17.63
CA GLU A 97 -12.78 16.35 -19.03
C GLU A 97 -11.61 15.39 -19.24
N ASP A 98 -11.63 14.65 -20.36
CA ASP A 98 -10.61 13.65 -20.65
C ASP A 98 -9.25 14.28 -21.00
N VAL A 99 -8.19 13.83 -20.33
CA VAL A 99 -6.79 14.20 -20.61
C VAL A 99 -6.11 13.09 -21.38
N VAL A 100 -5.82 13.33 -22.67
CA VAL A 100 -5.27 12.29 -23.58
C VAL A 100 -3.75 12.37 -23.68
N LEU A 101 -3.07 11.24 -23.46
CA LEU A 101 -1.62 11.13 -23.56
C LEU A 101 -1.17 10.70 -24.96
N LYS A 102 -0.17 11.39 -25.52
CA LYS A 102 0.54 10.98 -26.74
C LYS A 102 1.98 10.63 -26.37
N MET A 103 2.41 9.41 -26.71
CA MET A 103 3.73 8.91 -26.33
C MET A 103 4.64 8.69 -27.54
N LYS A 104 5.94 8.89 -27.32
CA LYS A 104 7.00 8.51 -28.24
C LYS A 104 8.19 8.00 -27.44
N VAL A 105 8.67 6.81 -27.79
CA VAL A 105 9.90 6.26 -27.23
C VAL A 105 11.08 6.95 -27.91
N VAL A 106 11.94 7.61 -27.12
CA VAL A 106 13.20 8.15 -27.60
C VAL A 106 14.21 6.99 -27.62
N LYS A 107 14.92 6.82 -28.75
CA LYS A 107 15.95 5.77 -28.87
C LYS A 107 16.95 5.87 -27.71
N LYS A 108 17.32 4.71 -27.20
CA LYS A 108 18.40 4.54 -26.22
C LYS A 108 19.73 5.01 -26.77
#